data_AF-A0A6J4QJP6-F1
#
_entry.id   AF-A0A6J4QJP6-F1
#
_cell.length_a   1.000
_cell.length_b   1.000
_cell.length_c   1.000
_cell.angle_alpha   90.00
_cell.angle_beta   90.00
_cell.angle_gamma   90.00
#
_symmetry.space_group_name_H-M   'P 1'
#
loop_
_entity.id
_entity.type
_entity.pdbx_description
1 polymer ?
#
loop_
_entity_poly.entity_id
_entity_poly.type
_entity_poly.pdbx_seq_one_letter_code
_entity_poly.pdbx_strand_id
1 'polypeptide(L)'
;MTVATLLEPGTVAMVTERIKAHYEVQDLEMGKVYRWCPESIVVECKCGKKLTLTASKNVCGQCDADHRASVEEALEARLAEYEEEVDHPWHYPRPYYVPTRGA
;
A
#
# COMPACT_ATOMS: atom_id res chain seq x y z
N MET A 1 4.88 15.02 -2.97
CA MET A 1 6.23 14.89 -3.53
C MET A 1 6.31 13.50 -4.14
N THR A 2 6.34 13.41 -5.46
CA THR A 2 6.30 12.13 -6.19
C THR A 2 7.72 11.60 -6.31
N VAL A 3 8.00 10.46 -5.68
CA VAL A 3 9.29 9.75 -5.84
C VAL A 3 9.10 8.71 -6.92
N ALA A 4 9.72 8.93 -8.08
CA ALA A 4 9.75 7.97 -9.18
C ALA A 4 10.94 7.03 -8.95
N THR A 5 10.69 5.80 -8.52
CA THR A 5 11.73 4.76 -8.47
C THR A 5 11.88 4.17 -9.87
N LEU A 6 13.02 4.42 -10.52
CA LEU A 6 13.37 3.86 -11.82
C LEU A 6 13.88 2.43 -11.61
N LEU A 7 13.19 1.43 -12.20
CA LEU A 7 13.66 0.05 -12.33
C LEU A 7 13.85 -0.27 -13.82
N GLU A 8 14.96 -0.94 -14.12
CA GLU A 8 15.60 -1.11 -15.44
C GLU A 8 14.73 -1.77 -16.54
N PRO A 9 15.02 -1.51 -17.84
CA PRO A 9 14.12 -1.83 -18.95
C PRO A 9 14.30 -3.27 -19.43
N GLY A 10 13.26 -4.08 -19.26
CA GLY A 10 13.15 -5.35 -19.95
C GLY A 10 11.92 -6.12 -19.52
N THR A 11 10.86 -6.07 -20.32
CA THR A 11 9.65 -6.94 -20.23
C THR A 11 8.73 -6.80 -19.00
N VAL A 12 9.04 -5.94 -18.03
CA VAL A 12 8.26 -5.76 -16.79
C VAL A 12 7.39 -4.50 -16.88
N ALA A 13 6.12 -4.61 -16.45
CA ALA A 13 5.25 -3.43 -16.31
C ALA A 13 5.88 -2.45 -15.33
N MET A 14 6.16 -1.23 -15.78
CA MET A 14 6.86 -0.23 -14.98
C MET A 14 5.91 0.40 -13.98
N VAL A 15 6.27 0.38 -12.69
CA VAL A 15 5.55 1.09 -11.63
C VAL A 15 5.83 2.58 -11.77
N THR A 16 4.81 3.36 -12.11
CA THR A 16 4.91 4.81 -12.28
C THR A 16 4.55 5.58 -11.01
N GLU A 17 3.71 5.00 -10.16
CA GLU A 17 3.26 5.67 -8.93
C GLU A 17 2.88 4.64 -7.86
N ARG A 18 3.14 4.98 -6.59
CA ARG A 18 2.67 4.23 -5.42
C ARG A 18 1.74 5.13 -4.62
N ILE A 19 0.51 4.67 -4.39
CA ILE A 19 -0.55 5.41 -3.71
C ILE A 19 -0.74 4.78 -2.33
N LYS A 20 -0.47 5.56 -1.27
CA LYS A 20 -0.68 5.12 0.11
C LYS A 20 -2.15 4.78 0.36
N ALA A 21 -2.40 3.81 1.24
CA ALA A 21 -3.74 3.55 1.72
C ALA A 21 -4.34 4.82 2.38
N HIS A 22 -5.60 5.11 2.09
CA HIS A 22 -6.25 6.33 2.57
C HIS A 22 -7.77 6.15 2.62
N TYR A 23 -8.43 7.06 3.34
CA TYR A 23 -9.88 7.20 3.24
C TYR A 23 -10.21 8.28 2.23
N GLU A 24 -11.05 7.95 1.26
CA GLU A 24 -11.73 8.93 0.43
C GLU A 24 -13.03 9.34 1.13
N VAL A 25 -13.27 10.64 1.22
CA VAL A 25 -14.47 11.20 1.86
C VAL A 25 -15.37 11.77 0.79
N GLN A 26 -16.62 11.33 0.77
CA GLN A 26 -17.65 11.87 -0.10
C GLN A 26 -18.73 12.55 0.74
N ASP A 27 -18.93 13.84 0.49
CA ASP A 27 -20.03 14.62 1.06
C ASP A 27 -21.34 14.33 0.32
N LEU A 28 -22.39 14.04 1.08
CA LEU A 28 -23.76 13.80 0.64
C LEU A 28 -24.71 14.73 1.40
N GLU A 29 -25.94 14.87 0.89
CA GLU A 29 -26.94 15.79 1.44
C GLU A 29 -27.26 15.55 2.93
N MET A 30 -27.18 14.30 3.39
CA MET A 30 -27.38 13.92 4.80
C MET A 30 -26.13 13.40 5.53
N GLY A 31 -24.91 13.61 5.01
CA GLY A 31 -23.70 13.23 5.75
C GLY A 31 -22.45 12.99 4.92
N LYS A 32 -21.50 12.24 5.47
CA LYS A 32 -20.23 11.88 4.83
C LYS A 32 -20.09 10.37 4.73
N VAL A 33 -19.71 9.88 3.55
CA VAL A 33 -19.29 8.49 3.35
C VAL A 33 -17.77 8.43 3.34
N TYR A 34 -17.21 7.55 4.16
CA TYR A 34 -15.79 7.27 4.22
C TYR A 34 -15.54 5.94 3.52
N ARG A 35 -14.89 5.99 2.36
CA ARG A 35 -14.49 4.80 1.61
C ARG A 35 -13.04 4.50 1.91
N TRP A 36 -12.77 3.28 2.38
CA TRP A 36 -11.40 2.79 2.49
C TRP A 36 -10.85 2.47 1.11
N CYS A 37 -9.72 3.10 0.77
CA CYS A 37 -8.94 2.82 -0.42
C CYS A 37 -7.64 2.15 0.03
N PRO A 38 -7.48 0.82 -0.21
CA PRO A 38 -6.25 0.14 0.15
C PRO A 38 -5.08 0.68 -0.66
N GLU A 39 -3.87 0.35 -0.21
CA GLU A 39 -2.66 0.69 -0.93
C GLU A 39 -2.69 0.15 -2.36
N SER A 40 -2.24 0.97 -3.30
CA SER A 40 -2.29 0.64 -4.72
C SER A 40 -1.08 1.17 -5.47
N ILE A 41 -0.78 0.53 -6.59
CA ILE A 41 0.26 0.96 -7.50
C ILE A 41 -0.32 1.25 -8.87
N VAL A 42 0.32 2.17 -9.56
CA VAL A 42 0.00 2.51 -10.93
C VAL A 42 1.09 1.95 -11.81
N VAL A 43 0.70 1.10 -12.77
CA VAL A 43 1.63 0.48 -13.71
C VAL A 43 1.21 0.76 -15.14
N GLU A 44 2.20 0.85 -16.03
CA GLU A 44 1.95 0.77 -17.47
C GLU A 44 2.07 -0.69 -17.91
N CYS A 45 0.93 -1.28 -18.29
CA CYS A 45 0.89 -2.65 -18.77
C CYS A 45 1.44 -2.72 -20.21
N LYS A 46 2.02 -3.86 -20.58
CA LYS A 46 2.51 -4.14 -21.95
C LYS A 46 1.46 -3.94 -23.06
N CYS A 47 0.17 -3.97 -22.74
CA CYS A 47 -0.90 -3.66 -23.69
C CYS A 47 -1.15 -2.14 -23.85
N GLY A 48 -0.28 -1.29 -23.29
CA GLY A 48 -0.39 0.17 -23.33
C GLY A 48 -1.42 0.78 -22.37
N LYS A 49 -2.06 -0.04 -21.52
CA LYS A 49 -3.03 0.47 -20.53
C LYS A 49 -2.33 0.84 -19.23
N LYS A 50 -2.65 2.03 -18.71
CA LYS A 50 -2.34 2.42 -17.34
C LYS A 50 -3.33 1.75 -16.39
N LEU A 51 -2.83 0.98 -15.43
CA LEU A 51 -3.65 0.22 -14.49
C LEU A 51 -3.35 0.66 -13.07
N THR A 52 -4.41 0.85 -12.28
CA THR A 52 -4.33 0.92 -10.82
C THR A 52 -4.56 -0.48 -10.27
N LEU A 53 -3.54 -1.02 -9.60
CA LEU A 53 -3.52 -2.38 -9.08
C LEU A 53 -3.42 -2.35 -7.55
N THR A 54 -4.11 -3.28 -6.91
CA THR A 54 -4.07 -3.51 -5.46
C THR A 54 -3.67 -4.96 -5.21
N ALA A 55 -3.38 -5.32 -3.94
CA ALA A 55 -3.11 -6.71 -3.56
C ALA A 55 -4.23 -7.69 -4.02
N SER A 56 -5.48 -7.23 -4.00
CA SER A 56 -6.65 -8.00 -4.44
C SER A 56 -6.96 -7.90 -5.94
N LYS A 57 -6.38 -6.94 -6.66
CA LYS A 57 -6.65 -6.69 -8.07
C LYS A 57 -5.33 -6.43 -8.81
N ASN A 58 -4.73 -7.51 -9.30
CA ASN A 58 -3.40 -7.53 -9.92
C ASN A 58 -3.41 -8.00 -11.39
N VAL A 59 -4.57 -8.35 -11.96
CA VAL A 59 -4.66 -8.80 -13.35
C VAL A 59 -5.16 -7.69 -14.27
N CYS A 60 -4.53 -7.55 -15.44
CA CYS A 60 -4.99 -6.68 -16.51
C CYS A 60 -6.23 -7.26 -17.19
N GLY A 61 -7.39 -6.61 -17.08
CA GLY A 61 -8.63 -7.09 -17.71
C GLY A 61 -8.67 -7.02 -19.26
N GLN A 62 -7.61 -6.57 -19.94
CA GLN A 62 -7.55 -6.50 -21.40
C GLN A 62 -6.69 -7.60 -22.02
N CYS A 63 -5.56 -7.92 -21.39
CA CYS A 63 -4.57 -8.85 -21.93
C CYS A 63 -4.23 -9.99 -20.96
N ASP A 64 -4.98 -10.07 -19.85
CA ASP A 64 -4.86 -11.07 -18.78
C ASP A 64 -3.44 -11.19 -18.20
N ALA A 65 -2.63 -10.14 -18.35
CA ALA A 65 -1.32 -10.07 -17.74
C ALA A 65 -1.47 -10.02 -16.22
N ASP A 66 -0.83 -10.97 -15.53
CA ASP A 66 -0.71 -10.98 -14.08
C ASP A 66 0.46 -10.08 -13.65
N HIS A 67 0.15 -9.12 -12.78
CA HIS A 67 1.10 -8.17 -12.20
C HIS A 67 1.29 -8.38 -10.70
N ARG A 68 0.92 -9.56 -10.16
CA ARG A 68 1.04 -9.88 -8.73
C ARG A 68 2.43 -9.61 -8.17
N ALA A 69 3.48 -10.09 -8.83
CA ALA A 69 4.86 -9.90 -8.37
C ALA A 69 5.21 -8.41 -8.23
N SER A 70 4.81 -7.58 -9.20
CA SER A 70 5.04 -6.13 -9.16
C SER A 70 4.26 -5.45 -8.03
N VAL A 71 3.05 -5.93 -7.71
CA VAL A 71 2.26 -5.44 -6.58
C VAL A 71 2.92 -5.85 -5.26
N GLU A 72 3.29 -7.12 -5.09
CA GLU A 72 3.94 -7.63 -3.88
C GLU A 72 5.25 -6.88 -3.60
N GLU A 73 6.15 -6.78 -4.58
CA GLU A 73 7.41 -6.06 -4.45
C GLU A 73 7.22 -4.60 -4.01
N ALA A 74 6.25 -3.91 -4.62
CA ALA A 74 6.02 -2.50 -4.34
C ALA A 74 5.39 -2.26 -2.96
N LEU A 75 4.55 -3.18 -2.48
CA LEU A 75 3.92 -3.12 -1.16
C LEU A 75 4.90 -3.54 -0.06
N GLU A 76 5.70 -4.59 -0.27
CA GLU A 76 6.71 -5.05 0.69
C GLU A 76 7.80 -4.02 0.94
N ALA A 77 8.33 -3.40 -0.13
CA ALA A 77 9.32 -2.32 -0.02
C ALA A 77 8.81 -1.17 0.86
N ARG A 78 7.49 -0.95 0.86
CA ARG A 78 6.85 0.11 1.63
C ARG A 78 6.54 -0.26 3.07
N LEU A 79 6.24 -1.54 3.34
CA LEU A 79 6.17 -2.05 4.72
C LEU A 79 7.52 -1.88 5.42
N ALA A 80 8.62 -2.18 4.74
CA ALA A 80 9.96 -1.99 5.28
C ALA A 80 10.25 -0.52 5.65
N GLU A 81 9.86 0.44 4.79
CA GLU A 81 9.95 1.87 5.12
C GLU A 81 9.13 2.24 6.37
N TYR A 82 7.93 1.66 6.51
CA TYR A 82 7.02 1.99 7.62
C TYR A 82 7.46 1.39 8.95
N GLU A 83 8.00 0.18 8.95
CA GLU A 83 8.52 -0.48 10.15
C GLU A 83 9.77 0.23 10.70
N GLU A 84 10.59 0.84 9.84
CA GLU A 84 11.76 1.61 10.28
C GLU A 84 11.36 2.96 10.92
N GLU A 85 10.35 3.64 10.39
CA GLU A 85 9.98 5.00 10.82
C GLU A 85 9.08 5.02 12.06
N VAL A 86 8.37 3.93 12.38
CA VAL A 86 7.35 3.90 13.43
C VAL A 86 7.79 3.09 14.64
N ASP A 87 8.03 3.76 15.77
CA ASP A 87 8.16 3.12 17.07
C ASP A 87 6.82 2.52 17.50
N HIS A 88 6.65 1.22 17.26
CA HIS A 88 5.41 0.51 17.55
C HIS A 88 5.27 0.28 19.06
N PRO A 89 4.22 0.80 19.73
CA PRO A 89 4.04 0.64 21.18
C PRO A 89 3.99 -0.81 21.68
N TRP A 90 3.70 -1.76 20.78
CA TRP A 90 3.63 -3.20 21.04
C TRP A 90 5.01 -3.89 21.07
N HIS A 91 6.08 -3.20 20.68
CA HIS A 91 7.46 -3.71 20.78
C HIS A 91 8.01 -3.64 22.21
N TYR A 92 7.38 -2.82 23.07
CA TYR A 92 7.70 -2.76 24.48
C TYR A 92 6.65 -3.55 25.27
N PRO A 93 7.05 -4.62 25.99
CA PRO A 93 6.17 -5.19 26.98
C PRO A 93 6.00 -4.13 28.08
N ARG A 94 4.89 -3.38 28.06
CA ARG A 94 4.46 -2.67 29.26
C ARG A 94 4.06 -3.74 30.28
N PRO A 95 4.76 -3.90 31.41
CA PRO A 95 4.26 -4.77 32.45
C PRO A 95 2.96 -4.16 32.97
N TYR A 96 1.83 -4.77 32.62
CA TYR A 96 0.49 -4.36 33.08
C TYR A 96 0.30 -4.58 34.59
N TYR A 97 1.29 -5.15 35.27
CA TYR A 97 1.25 -5.42 36.70
C TYR A 97 2.57 -5.04 37.36
N VAL A 98 2.55 -3.97 38.16
CA VAL A 98 3.58 -3.71 39.18
C VAL A 98 2.95 -4.18 40.50
N PRO A 99 3.35 -5.32 41.07
CA PRO A 99 2.88 -5.68 42.40
C PRO A 99 3.35 -4.61 43.39
N THR A 100 2.41 -3.81 43.92
CA THR A 100 2.68 -3.05 45.15
C THR A 100 2.88 -4.07 46.25
N ARG A 101 4.14 -4.28 46.66
CA ARG A 101 4.43 -5.05 47.88
C ARG A 101 3.65 -4.37 49.01
N GLY A 102 2.70 -5.11 49.59
CA GLY A 102 1.89 -4.65 50.71
C GLY A 102 2.76 -4.18 51.87
N ALA A 103 2.32 -3.09 52.49
CA ALA A 103 2.89 -2.52 53.71
C ALA A 103 2.64 -3.42 54.94
#